data_AF-A0A940W009-F1
#
_entry.id   AF-A0A940W009-F1
#
_cell.length_a   1.000
_cell.length_b   1.000
_cell.length_c   1.000
_cell.angle_alpha   90.00
_cell.angle_beta   90.00
_cell.angle_gamma   90.00
#
_symmetry.space_group_name_H-M   'P 1'
#
loop_
_entity.id
_entity.type
_entity.pdbx_description
1 polymer ?
#
loop_
_entity_poly.entity_id
_entity_poly.type
_entity_poly.pdbx_seq_one_letter_code
_entity_poly.pdbx_strand_id
1 'polypeptide(L)'
;MKRTRYTYVLFVLAISLTIAGLAFAAEAEKTNLTVGDTYYVCNCPPGCCETISSKEGQCDCKKPLVKATVTKVGDGKAWFKLEGQEKEKEFKTAGLYVCDCPAACKCNTISDKPGKCGCGKEMKKIGG
;
A
#
# COMPACT_ATOMS: atom_id res chain seq x y z
N MET A 1 29.78 -17.58 44.04
CA MET A 1 28.31 -17.76 43.88
C MET A 1 27.49 -16.47 43.66
N LYS A 2 27.98 -15.25 44.00
CA LYS A 2 27.19 -14.00 43.81
C LYS A 2 27.34 -13.34 42.42
N ARG A 3 28.51 -13.47 41.76
CA ARG A 3 28.76 -12.90 40.40
C ARG A 3 27.88 -13.54 39.32
N THR A 4 27.76 -14.86 39.32
CA THR A 4 26.98 -15.64 38.34
C THR A 4 25.46 -15.33 38.39
N ARG A 5 24.93 -15.03 39.57
CA ARG A 5 23.52 -14.62 39.76
C ARG A 5 23.25 -13.21 39.23
N TYR A 6 24.20 -12.29 39.38
CA TYR A 6 24.07 -10.91 38.90
C TYR A 6 24.15 -10.83 37.36
N THR A 7 25.01 -11.65 36.76
CA THR A 7 25.09 -11.79 35.29
C THR A 7 23.78 -12.33 34.72
N TYR A 8 23.16 -13.31 35.37
CA TYR A 8 21.86 -13.88 34.95
C TYR A 8 20.71 -12.89 35.05
N VAL A 9 20.65 -12.11 36.14
CA VAL A 9 19.62 -11.08 36.33
C VAL A 9 19.76 -9.98 35.27
N LEU A 10 20.98 -9.53 34.98
CA LEU A 10 21.23 -8.55 33.90
C LEU A 10 20.89 -9.11 32.51
N PHE A 11 21.15 -10.40 32.26
CA PHE A 11 20.81 -11.05 31.00
C PHE A 11 19.30 -11.17 30.80
N VAL A 12 18.54 -11.53 31.84
CA VAL A 12 17.07 -11.66 31.79
C VAL A 12 16.40 -10.28 31.64
N LEU A 13 16.95 -9.23 32.25
CA LEU A 13 16.47 -7.85 32.12
C LEU A 13 16.75 -7.27 30.72
N ALA A 14 17.90 -7.62 30.12
CA ALA A 14 18.20 -7.24 28.73
C ALA A 14 17.33 -7.98 27.70
N ILE A 15 16.97 -9.25 27.96
CA ILE A 15 16.11 -10.06 27.06
C ILE A 15 14.64 -9.63 27.12
N SER A 16 14.15 -9.14 28.26
CA SER A 16 12.76 -8.65 28.37
C SER A 16 12.54 -7.31 27.66
N LEU A 17 13.57 -6.46 27.56
CA LEU A 17 13.52 -5.17 26.85
C LEU A 17 13.52 -5.29 25.31
N THR A 18 13.89 -6.43 24.74
CA THR A 18 13.92 -6.61 23.27
C THR A 18 12.59 -7.10 22.69
N ILE A 19 11.68 -7.65 23.50
CA ILE A 19 10.41 -8.22 23.01
C ILE A 19 9.34 -7.13 22.73
N ALA A 20 9.47 -5.94 23.35
CA ALA A 20 8.50 -4.85 23.17
C ALA A 20 8.63 -4.09 21.82
N GLY A 21 9.71 -4.32 21.04
CA GLY A 21 9.96 -3.59 19.79
C GLY A 21 9.36 -4.23 18.53
N LEU A 22 8.88 -5.47 18.59
CA LEU A 22 8.47 -6.25 17.40
C LEU A 22 6.99 -6.11 17.03
N ALA A 23 6.20 -5.32 17.78
CA ALA A 23 4.75 -5.21 17.56
C ALA A 23 4.32 -4.16 16.52
N PHE A 24 5.23 -3.35 15.97
CA PHE A 24 4.90 -2.28 15.00
C PHE A 24 5.42 -2.52 13.58
N ALA A 25 5.50 -3.78 13.14
CA ALA A 25 5.86 -4.12 11.76
C ALA A 25 4.76 -4.87 11.00
N ALA A 26 3.56 -5.01 11.58
CA ALA A 26 2.50 -5.85 11.03
C ALA A 26 1.18 -5.07 10.94
N GLU A 27 1.13 -4.04 10.09
CA GLU A 27 -0.13 -3.43 9.63
C GLU A 27 0.12 -2.55 8.38
N ALA A 28 0.88 -3.10 7.44
CA ALA A 28 0.89 -2.66 6.04
C ALA A 28 0.54 -3.87 5.15
N GLU A 29 -0.42 -4.69 5.59
CA GLU A 29 -0.84 -5.83 4.79
C GLU A 29 -1.76 -5.33 3.66
N LYS A 30 -1.13 -5.17 2.47
CA LYS A 30 -1.65 -5.47 1.12
C LYS A 30 -1.78 -4.34 0.11
N THR A 31 -1.49 -3.08 0.43
CA THR A 31 -1.24 -2.08 -0.61
C THR A 31 0.25 -1.70 -0.57
N ASN A 32 0.99 -2.08 -1.62
CA ASN A 32 2.42 -1.81 -1.79
C ASN A 32 2.68 -0.31 -2.09
N LEU A 33 1.96 0.59 -1.43
CA LEU A 33 2.02 2.03 -1.64
C LEU A 33 2.98 2.63 -0.63
N THR A 34 4.17 3.03 -1.09
CA THR A 34 5.13 3.77 -0.27
C THR A 34 4.96 5.27 -0.50
N VAL A 35 5.07 6.06 0.56
CA VAL A 35 5.14 7.52 0.43
C VAL A 35 6.38 7.89 -0.39
N GLY A 36 6.20 8.76 -1.38
CA GLY A 36 7.23 9.15 -2.35
C GLY A 36 7.23 8.36 -3.65
N ASP A 37 6.51 7.23 -3.73
CA ASP A 37 6.42 6.46 -4.96
C ASP A 37 5.52 7.16 -6.00
N THR A 38 5.92 7.04 -7.27
CA THR A 38 5.13 7.54 -8.40
C THR A 38 4.26 6.42 -8.96
N TYR A 39 2.96 6.69 -9.02
CA TYR A 39 1.95 5.81 -9.59
C TYR A 39 1.14 6.55 -10.66
N TYR A 40 0.42 5.80 -11.48
CA TYR A 40 -0.54 6.31 -12.45
C TYR A 40 -1.95 6.10 -11.91
N VAL A 41 -2.68 7.18 -11.66
CA VAL A 41 -3.99 7.15 -10.99
C VAL A 41 -5.11 7.70 -11.87
N CYS A 42 -6.33 7.24 -11.65
CA CYS A 42 -7.52 7.73 -12.35
C CYS A 42 -7.84 9.18 -11.91
N ASN A 43 -7.88 10.12 -12.88
CA ASN A 43 -8.28 11.53 -12.64
C ASN A 43 -9.80 11.76 -12.73
N CYS A 44 -10.63 10.71 -12.65
CA CYS A 44 -12.09 10.89 -12.62
C CYS A 44 -12.56 11.46 -11.28
N PRO A 45 -13.76 12.04 -11.20
CA PRO A 45 -14.36 12.44 -9.93
C PRO A 45 -14.39 11.30 -8.91
N PRO A 46 -14.32 11.61 -7.60
CA PRO A 46 -14.43 10.60 -6.54
C PRO A 46 -15.71 9.77 -6.69
N GLY A 47 -15.61 8.45 -6.53
CA GLY A 47 -16.72 7.50 -6.72
C GLY A 47 -16.91 6.97 -8.14
N CYS A 48 -16.07 7.36 -9.11
CA CYS A 48 -16.17 6.88 -10.49
C CYS A 48 -15.26 5.66 -10.78
N CYS A 49 -13.95 5.89 -10.76
CA CYS A 49 -12.90 4.87 -10.74
C CYS A 49 -11.80 5.31 -9.80
N GLU A 50 -11.37 4.42 -8.92
CA GLU A 50 -10.23 4.60 -8.02
C GLU A 50 -9.07 3.70 -8.47
N THR A 51 -8.90 3.58 -9.79
CA THR A 51 -7.81 2.81 -10.39
C THR A 51 -6.46 3.46 -10.12
N ILE A 52 -5.52 2.66 -9.60
CA ILE A 52 -4.12 3.00 -9.37
C ILE A 52 -3.27 1.93 -10.08
N SER A 53 -2.20 2.31 -10.75
CA SER A 53 -1.34 1.40 -11.51
C SER A 53 0.12 1.84 -11.39
N SER A 54 1.06 0.91 -11.29
CA SER A 54 2.50 1.24 -11.41
C SER A 54 2.94 1.56 -12.85
N LYS A 55 2.05 1.39 -13.82
CA LYS A 55 2.33 1.63 -15.24
C LYS A 55 1.30 2.55 -15.86
N GLU A 56 1.75 3.31 -16.85
CA GLU A 56 0.85 4.03 -17.74
C GLU A 56 -0.17 3.09 -18.37
N GLY A 57 -1.36 3.62 -18.59
CA GLY A 57 -2.49 2.86 -19.07
C GLY A 57 -3.75 3.68 -19.01
N GLN A 58 -4.88 2.99 -19.15
CA GLN A 58 -6.20 3.58 -19.05
C GLN A 58 -6.92 3.01 -17.83
N CYS A 59 -7.74 3.82 -17.17
CA CYS A 59 -8.69 3.32 -16.19
C CYS A 59 -9.87 2.61 -16.89
N ASP A 60 -10.71 1.93 -16.12
CA ASP A 60 -11.92 1.26 -16.62
C ASP A 60 -12.86 2.20 -17.39
N CYS A 61 -12.81 3.50 -17.11
CA CYS A 61 -13.56 4.52 -17.84
C CYS A 61 -12.93 4.90 -19.20
N LYS A 62 -11.92 4.16 -19.67
CA LYS A 62 -11.14 4.40 -20.90
C LYS A 62 -10.43 5.76 -20.93
N LYS A 63 -10.26 6.41 -19.77
CA LYS A 63 -9.47 7.65 -19.66
C LYS A 63 -8.03 7.31 -19.35
N PRO A 64 -7.06 8.08 -19.89
CA PRO A 64 -5.65 7.88 -19.55
C PRO A 64 -5.43 8.13 -18.05
N LEU A 65 -4.63 7.28 -17.44
CA LEU A 65 -4.16 7.49 -16.07
C LEU A 65 -3.16 8.65 -16.06
N VAL A 66 -3.21 9.46 -15.02
CA VAL A 66 -2.27 10.57 -14.82
C VAL A 66 -1.24 10.18 -13.78
N LYS A 67 0.00 10.62 -13.97
CA LYS A 67 1.05 10.42 -12.97
C LYS A 67 0.70 11.16 -11.69
N ALA A 68 0.92 10.50 -10.57
CA ALA A 68 0.74 11.06 -9.26
C ALA A 68 1.75 10.46 -8.27
N THR A 69 2.17 11.28 -7.31
CA THR A 69 3.11 10.86 -6.26
C THR A 69 2.34 10.60 -4.99
N VAL A 70 2.62 9.49 -4.31
CA VAL A 70 2.03 9.19 -3.00
C VAL A 70 2.60 10.16 -1.98
N THR A 71 1.76 10.97 -1.34
CA THR A 71 2.19 11.92 -0.31
C THR A 71 1.90 11.41 1.10
N LYS A 72 0.88 10.56 1.25
CA LYS A 72 0.51 9.97 2.54
C LYS A 72 -0.21 8.64 2.33
N VAL A 73 -0.03 7.70 3.25
CA VAL A 73 -0.78 6.44 3.32
C VAL A 73 -1.15 6.20 4.78
N GLY A 74 -2.40 5.87 5.06
CA GLY A 74 -2.91 5.66 6.42
C GLY A 74 -4.43 5.52 6.46
N ASP A 75 -4.95 4.92 7.52
CA ASP A 75 -6.40 4.80 7.77
C ASP A 75 -7.19 4.15 6.63
N GLY A 76 -6.59 3.20 5.91
CA GLY A 76 -7.23 2.57 4.74
C GLY A 76 -7.47 3.56 3.59
N LYS A 77 -6.68 4.63 3.52
CA LYS A 77 -6.64 5.63 2.45
C LYS A 77 -5.20 5.89 2.01
N ALA A 78 -5.05 6.42 0.82
CA ALA A 78 -3.80 6.96 0.31
C ALA A 78 -4.07 8.30 -0.39
N TRP A 79 -3.16 9.25 -0.22
CA TRP A 79 -3.21 10.57 -0.81
C TRP A 79 -2.18 10.63 -1.93
N PHE A 80 -2.64 11.09 -3.09
CA PHE A 80 -1.85 11.18 -4.30
C PHE A 80 -1.84 12.62 -4.79
N LYS A 81 -0.66 13.15 -5.06
CA LYS A 81 -0.48 14.45 -5.70
C LYS A 81 -0.32 14.26 -7.20
N LEU A 82 -1.33 14.64 -7.98
CA LEU A 82 -1.36 14.48 -9.43
C LEU A 82 -0.46 15.52 -10.11
N GLU A 83 0.29 15.13 -11.14
CA GLU A 83 1.04 16.08 -11.96
C GLU A 83 0.06 17.02 -12.68
N GLY A 84 0.20 18.33 -12.46
CA GLY A 84 -0.70 19.35 -13.00
C GLY A 84 -1.89 19.70 -12.10
N GLN A 85 -1.99 19.15 -10.89
CA GLN A 85 -2.95 19.58 -9.87
C GLN A 85 -2.24 19.92 -8.55
N GLU A 86 -2.59 21.06 -7.96
CA GLU A 86 -2.04 21.46 -6.66
C GLU A 86 -2.72 20.73 -5.49
N LYS A 87 -3.96 20.27 -5.69
CA LYS A 87 -4.73 19.57 -4.67
C LYS A 87 -4.38 18.09 -4.66
N GLU A 88 -4.04 17.58 -3.48
CA GLU A 88 -3.90 16.14 -3.25
C GLU A 88 -5.28 15.47 -3.35
N LYS A 89 -5.29 14.30 -3.96
CA LYS A 89 -6.49 13.49 -4.11
C LYS A 89 -6.41 12.28 -3.18
N GLU A 90 -7.41 12.14 -2.32
CA GLU A 90 -7.56 10.93 -1.51
C GLU A 90 -8.16 9.80 -2.34
N PHE A 91 -7.64 8.60 -2.13
CA PHE A 91 -8.14 7.34 -2.67
C PHE A 91 -8.34 6.39 -1.49
N LYS A 92 -9.50 5.75 -1.41
CA LYS A 92 -9.74 4.72 -0.39
C LYS A 92 -8.98 3.46 -0.79
N THR A 93 -8.05 3.00 0.05
CA THR A 93 -7.26 1.80 -0.19
C THR A 93 -7.84 0.54 0.47
N ALA A 94 -8.74 0.71 1.43
CA ALA A 94 -9.49 -0.37 2.06
C ALA A 94 -10.57 -0.93 1.12
N GLY A 95 -10.60 -2.26 0.95
CA GLY A 95 -11.59 -2.95 0.12
C GLY A 95 -11.29 -2.94 -1.38
N LEU A 96 -10.11 -2.45 -1.77
CA LEU A 96 -9.67 -2.45 -3.17
C LEU A 96 -9.33 -3.86 -3.67
N TYR A 97 -9.40 -4.04 -4.97
CA TYR A 97 -9.00 -5.21 -5.72
C TYR A 97 -7.58 -5.02 -6.24
N VAL A 98 -6.66 -5.91 -5.88
CA VAL A 98 -5.28 -5.93 -6.39
C VAL A 98 -5.03 -7.12 -7.27
N CYS A 99 -4.07 -7.01 -8.15
CA CYS A 99 -3.66 -8.14 -8.96
C CYS A 99 -3.19 -9.33 -8.13
N ASP A 100 -3.80 -10.50 -8.35
CA ASP A 100 -3.32 -11.78 -7.83
C ASP A 100 -2.15 -12.30 -8.69
N CYS A 101 -1.14 -11.46 -8.79
CA CYS A 101 0.00 -11.64 -9.64
C CYS A 101 1.14 -12.21 -8.79
N PRO A 102 1.88 -13.24 -9.26
CA PRO A 102 3.05 -13.74 -8.52
C PRO A 102 4.07 -12.60 -8.33
N ALA A 103 4.92 -12.68 -7.29
CA ALA A 103 5.82 -11.60 -6.87
C ALA A 103 6.70 -10.98 -7.98
N ALA A 104 6.92 -11.69 -9.10
CA ALA A 104 7.60 -11.18 -10.29
C ALA A 104 6.79 -10.14 -11.11
N CYS A 105 5.50 -10.00 -10.84
CA CYS A 105 4.58 -9.22 -11.65
C CYS A 105 4.46 -7.78 -11.15
N LYS A 106 5.16 -6.87 -11.84
CA LYS A 106 5.19 -5.42 -11.56
C LYS A 106 3.94 -4.66 -12.03
N CYS A 107 2.78 -5.32 -12.14
CA CYS A 107 1.57 -4.64 -12.61
C CYS A 107 0.99 -3.73 -11.52
N ASN A 108 1.04 -4.18 -10.25
CA ASN A 108 0.57 -3.47 -9.06
C ASN A 108 -0.70 -2.65 -9.31
N THR A 109 -1.63 -3.21 -10.09
CA THR A 109 -2.88 -2.54 -10.41
C THR A 109 -3.80 -2.74 -9.22
N ILE A 110 -4.36 -1.64 -8.74
CA ILE A 110 -5.31 -1.56 -7.66
C ILE A 110 -6.58 -0.90 -8.23
N SER A 111 -7.76 -1.44 -7.95
CA SER A 111 -9.05 -0.90 -8.43
C SER A 111 -10.13 -1.01 -7.36
N ASP A 112 -11.09 -0.09 -7.33
CA ASP A 112 -12.29 -0.18 -6.50
C ASP A 112 -13.27 -1.24 -7.00
N LYS A 113 -13.10 -1.70 -8.25
CA LYS A 113 -13.99 -2.65 -8.91
C LYS A 113 -13.30 -3.99 -9.13
N PRO A 114 -14.05 -5.10 -9.05
CA PRO A 114 -13.56 -6.39 -9.51
C PRO A 114 -13.31 -6.32 -11.02
N GLY A 115 -12.26 -6.97 -11.49
CA GLY A 115 -11.90 -6.95 -12.90
C GLY A 115 -10.57 -7.61 -13.19
N LYS A 116 -10.06 -7.32 -14.39
CA LYS A 116 -8.75 -7.77 -14.83
C LYS A 116 -7.74 -6.64 -14.63
N CYS A 117 -6.54 -7.01 -14.20
CA CYS A 117 -5.38 -6.14 -14.14
C CYS A 117 -4.92 -5.68 -15.52
N GLY A 118 -4.04 -4.67 -15.55
CA GLY A 118 -3.35 -4.27 -16.79
C GLY A 118 -2.51 -5.39 -17.42
N CYS A 119 -2.19 -6.46 -16.68
CA CYS A 119 -1.54 -7.68 -17.20
C CYS A 119 -2.53 -8.77 -17.66
N GLY A 120 -3.84 -8.53 -17.57
CA GLY A 120 -4.90 -9.46 -18.00
C GLY A 120 -5.31 -10.53 -16.99
N LYS A 121 -4.62 -10.64 -15.84
CA LYS A 121 -5.00 -11.55 -14.73
C LYS A 121 -6.17 -10.98 -13.92
N GLU A 122 -6.91 -11.88 -13.26
CA GLU A 122 -7.98 -11.46 -12.34
C GLU A 122 -7.42 -10.77 -11.10
N MET A 123 -8.18 -9.79 -10.63
CA MET A 123 -7.88 -9.08 -9.38
C MET A 123 -8.50 -9.80 -8.19
N LYS A 124 -7.77 -9.84 -7.09
CA LYS A 124 -8.19 -10.33 -5.79
C LYS A 124 -8.50 -9.15 -4.87
N LYS A 125 -9.64 -9.22 -4.20
CA LYS A 125 -10.00 -8.25 -3.17
C LYS A 125 -9.02 -8.34 -2.00
N ILE A 126 -8.51 -7.20 -1.57
CA ILE A 126 -7.70 -7.07 -0.36
C ILE A 126 -8.45 -6.21 0.66
N GLY A 127 -8.67 -6.80 1.83
CA GLY A 127 -9.48 -6.19 2.88
C GLY A 127 -10.96 -6.56 2.76
N GLY A 128 -11.36 -7.49 3.62
CA GLY A 128 -12.70 -7.80 4.07
C GLY A 128 -12.60 -8.10 5.56
#